data_AF-A0A494XX65-F1
#
_entry.id   AF-A0A494XX65-F1
#
_cell.length_a   1.000
_cell.length_b   1.000
_cell.length_c   1.000
_cell.angle_alpha   90.00
_cell.angle_beta   90.00
_cell.angle_gamma   90.00
#
_symmetry.space_group_name_H-M   'P 1'
#
loop_
_entity.id
_entity.type
_entity.pdbx_description
1 polymer ?
#
loop_
_entity_poly.entity_id
_entity_poly.type
_entity_poly.pdbx_seq_one_letter_code
_entity_poly.pdbx_strand_id
1 'polypeptide(L)'
;MDDPRLIAFVSLFNRDRDYFECHEVMEELWLEEGRSPLLQGLLQAAVGLHHWDNGNPSGAAKLIKAALEKLRPFGDIALGMNLVHLRDDLSRSLEALSESRAAPFQAFALVLCDERLSRGVERWEL
;
A
#
# COMPACT_ATOMS: atom_id res chain seq x y z
N MET A 1 -16.20 -4.94 -3.75
CA MET A 1 -15.74 -3.99 -4.79
C MET A 1 -14.82 -4.82 -5.64
N ASP A 2 -15.21 -5.06 -6.89
CA ASP A 2 -14.59 -6.08 -7.74
C ASP A 2 -13.77 -5.40 -8.85
N ASP A 3 -13.23 -4.21 -8.56
CA ASP A 3 -12.44 -3.46 -9.53
C ASP A 3 -11.13 -4.23 -9.80
N PRO A 4 -10.83 -4.56 -11.07
CA PRO A 4 -9.64 -5.34 -11.42
C PRO A 4 -8.33 -4.65 -11.01
N ARG A 5 -8.30 -3.30 -10.92
CA ARG A 5 -7.10 -2.56 -10.49
C ARG A 5 -6.85 -2.69 -9.00
N LEU A 6 -7.90 -2.83 -8.19
CA LEU A 6 -7.73 -3.14 -6.77
C LEU A 6 -7.15 -4.55 -6.58
N ILE A 7 -7.61 -5.52 -7.38
CA ILE A 7 -7.04 -6.88 -7.39
C ILE A 7 -5.58 -6.84 -7.85
N ALA A 8 -5.30 -6.15 -8.96
CA ALA A 8 -3.95 -5.98 -9.50
C ALA A 8 -3.02 -5.35 -8.47
N PHE A 9 -3.43 -4.25 -7.83
CA PHE A 9 -2.69 -3.58 -6.76
C PHE A 9 -2.30 -4.55 -5.65
N VAL A 10 -3.25 -5.33 -5.13
CA VAL A 10 -2.97 -6.29 -4.06
C VAL A 10 -2.06 -7.42 -4.53
N SER A 11 -2.26 -7.94 -5.75
CA SER A 11 -1.38 -8.97 -6.34
C SER A 11 0.06 -8.46 -6.49
N LEU A 12 0.23 -7.27 -7.06
CA LEU A 12 1.54 -6.62 -7.23
C LEU A 12 2.20 -6.36 -5.88
N PHE A 13 1.43 -5.90 -4.88
CA PHE A 13 1.96 -5.60 -3.54
C PHE A 13 2.40 -6.87 -2.80
N ASN A 14 1.54 -7.89 -2.76
CA ASN A 14 1.74 -9.07 -1.91
C ASN A 14 2.63 -10.12 -2.55
N ARG A 15 2.47 -10.38 -3.85
CA ARG A 15 3.14 -11.46 -4.57
C ARG A 15 4.41 -10.96 -5.25
N ASP A 16 4.27 -9.98 -6.13
CA ASP A 16 5.34 -9.57 -7.03
C ASP A 16 6.28 -8.56 -6.33
N ARG A 17 5.78 -7.88 -5.29
CA ARG A 17 6.44 -6.79 -4.56
C ARG A 17 6.88 -5.66 -5.49
N ASP A 18 6.15 -5.48 -6.58
CA ASP A 18 6.39 -4.38 -7.51
C ASP A 18 5.63 -3.15 -7.05
N TYR A 19 6.23 -2.42 -6.13
CA TYR A 19 5.63 -1.22 -5.54
C TYR A 19 5.57 -0.03 -6.51
N PHE A 20 6.35 -0.07 -7.61
CA PHE A 20 6.23 0.92 -8.68
C PHE A 20 4.99 0.64 -9.51
N GLU A 21 4.77 -0.61 -9.94
CA GLU A 21 3.57 -0.94 -10.70
C GLU A 21 2.30 -0.78 -9.84
N CYS A 22 2.39 -1.04 -8.52
CA CYS A 22 1.32 -0.68 -7.57
C CYS A 22 0.91 0.79 -7.66
N HIS A 23 1.88 1.69 -7.86
CA HIS A 23 1.60 3.13 -8.01
C HIS A 23 0.79 3.40 -9.27
N GLU A 24 1.24 2.89 -10.41
CA GLU A 24 0.60 3.14 -11.71
C GLU A 24 -0.87 2.68 -11.69
N VAL A 25 -1.14 1.44 -11.25
CA VAL A 25 -2.51 0.91 -11.23
C VAL A 25 -3.42 1.63 -10.23
N MET A 26 -2.88 2.06 -9.09
CA MET A 26 -3.65 2.77 -8.07
C MET A 26 -3.85 4.24 -8.43
N GLU A 27 -2.91 4.87 -9.16
CA GLU A 27 -3.07 6.24 -9.65
C GLU A 27 -4.23 6.33 -10.64
N GLU A 28 -4.34 5.38 -11.56
CA GLU A 28 -5.47 5.29 -12.49
C GLU A 28 -6.81 5.22 -11.74
N LEU A 29 -6.94 4.27 -10.80
CA LEU A 29 -8.15 4.10 -10.00
C LEU A 29 -8.43 5.35 -9.14
N TRP A 30 -7.41 5.96 -8.54
CA TRP A 30 -7.54 7.16 -7.73
C TRP A 30 -8.06 8.36 -8.53
N LEU A 31 -7.57 8.55 -9.76
CA LEU A 31 -7.99 9.63 -10.64
C LEU A 31 -9.45 9.46 -11.08
N GLU A 32 -9.88 8.23 -11.40
CA GLU A 32 -11.25 7.93 -11.81
C GLU A 32 -12.26 8.05 -10.65
N GLU A 33 -11.89 7.59 -9.45
CA GLU A 33 -12.75 7.59 -8.26
C GLU A 33 -12.75 8.96 -7.52
N GLY A 34 -12.65 10.05 -8.28
CA GLY A 34 -12.78 11.41 -7.74
C GLY A 34 -11.71 11.81 -6.74
N ARG A 35 -10.53 11.18 -6.81
CA ARG A 35 -9.38 11.43 -5.93
C ARG A 35 -9.61 11.10 -4.45
N SER A 36 -10.28 9.98 -4.18
CA SER A 36 -10.50 9.45 -2.81
C SER A 36 -9.24 9.50 -1.93
N PRO A 37 -9.32 10.05 -0.69
CA PRO A 37 -8.20 10.03 0.25
C PRO A 37 -7.73 8.62 0.63
N LEU A 38 -8.62 7.63 0.62
CA LEU A 38 -8.27 6.24 0.92
C LEU A 38 -7.32 5.67 -0.14
N LEU A 39 -7.69 5.82 -1.42
CA LEU A 39 -6.89 5.36 -2.55
C LEU A 39 -5.56 6.12 -2.62
N GLN A 40 -5.58 7.42 -2.34
CA GLN A 40 -4.35 8.20 -2.21
C GLN A 40 -3.43 7.66 -1.10
N GLY A 41 -3.99 7.24 0.03
CA GLY A 41 -3.23 6.63 1.12
C GLY A 41 -2.57 5.31 0.71
N LEU A 42 -3.29 4.45 0.00
CA LEU A 42 -2.75 3.19 -0.54
C LEU A 42 -1.65 3.42 -1.57
N LEU A 43 -1.86 4.36 -2.49
CA LEU A 43 -0.88 4.81 -3.46
C LEU A 43 0.40 5.30 -2.76
N GLN A 44 0.26 6.18 -1.77
CA GLN A 44 1.40 6.70 -1.02
C GLN A 44 2.12 5.64 -0.20
N ALA A 45 1.40 4.62 0.30
CA ALA A 45 2.01 3.47 0.97
C ALA A 45 2.91 2.70 0.00
N ALA A 46 2.41 2.36 -1.19
CA ALA A 46 3.20 1.67 -2.21
C ALA A 46 4.43 2.49 -2.65
N VAL A 47 4.25 3.76 -3.03
CA VAL A 47 5.39 4.62 -3.45
C VAL A 47 6.38 4.81 -2.29
N GLY A 48 5.91 4.86 -1.04
CA GLY A 48 6.76 4.93 0.14
C GLY A 48 7.68 3.71 0.27
N LEU A 49 7.15 2.51 0.06
CA LEU A 49 7.93 1.27 0.07
C LEU A 49 8.88 1.19 -1.13
N HIS A 50 8.42 1.59 -2.32
CA HIS A 50 9.28 1.69 -3.51
C HIS A 50 10.51 2.58 -3.25
N HIS A 51 10.29 3.75 -2.64
CA HIS A 51 11.39 4.65 -2.27
C HIS A 51 12.35 4.02 -1.26
N TRP A 52 11.85 3.22 -0.31
CA TRP A 52 12.72 2.56 0.66
C TRP A 52 13.58 1.50 -0.03
N ASP A 53 12.96 0.65 -0.84
CA ASP A 53 13.65 -0.40 -1.59
C ASP A 53 14.71 0.16 -2.55
N ASN A 54 14.44 1.32 -3.16
CA ASN A 54 15.38 2.02 -4.05
C ASN A 54 16.41 2.92 -3.33
N GLY A 55 16.60 2.78 -2.02
CA GLY A 55 17.65 3.49 -1.28
C GLY A 55 17.37 4.99 -1.06
N ASN A 56 16.10 5.40 -1.06
CA ASN A 56 15.66 6.75 -0.75
C ASN A 56 14.84 6.80 0.57
N PRO A 57 15.49 6.60 1.73
CA PRO A 57 14.82 6.51 3.03
C PRO A 57 14.11 7.81 3.43
N SER A 58 14.65 8.98 3.03
CA SER A 58 14.02 10.27 3.33
C SER A 58 12.72 10.46 2.55
N GLY A 59 12.69 10.06 1.28
CA GLY A 59 11.47 10.05 0.46
C GLY A 59 10.45 9.06 0.99
N ALA A 60 10.89 7.85 1.35
CA ALA A 60 10.07 6.81 1.93
C ALA A 60 9.35 7.29 3.19
N ALA A 61 10.10 7.82 4.18
CA ALA A 61 9.53 8.29 5.44
C ALA A 61 8.47 9.38 5.23
N LYS A 62 8.70 10.31 4.30
CA LYS A 62 7.75 11.37 3.96
C LYS A 62 6.43 10.79 3.42
N LEU A 63 6.52 9.85 2.50
CA LEU A 63 5.36 9.24 1.84
C LEU A 63 4.59 8.30 2.78
N ILE A 64 5.29 7.46 3.53
CA ILE A 64 4.68 6.57 4.54
C ILE A 64 3.94 7.38 5.59
N LYS A 65 4.54 8.49 6.07
CA LYS A 65 3.84 9.40 6.99
C LYS A 65 2.57 9.99 6.36
N ALA A 66 2.64 10.44 5.10
CA ALA A 66 1.47 10.96 4.39
C ALA A 66 0.37 9.90 4.21
N ALA A 67 0.75 8.66 3.88
CA ALA A 67 -0.15 7.52 3.79
C ALA A 67 -0.88 7.29 5.13
N LEU A 68 -0.15 7.26 6.25
CA LEU A 68 -0.74 7.12 7.59
C LEU A 68 -1.76 8.22 7.91
N GLU A 69 -1.45 9.49 7.60
CA GLU A 69 -2.40 10.60 7.79
C GLU A 69 -3.68 10.41 6.95
N LYS A 70 -3.55 9.91 5.71
CA LYS A 70 -4.67 9.66 4.82
C LYS A 70 -5.50 8.45 5.23
N LEU A 71 -4.88 7.40 5.75
CA LEU A 71 -5.55 6.16 6.17
C LEU A 71 -6.21 6.27 7.55
N ARG A 72 -5.79 7.22 8.39
CA ARG A 72 -6.30 7.41 9.77
C ARG A 72 -7.82 7.61 9.88
N PRO A 73 -8.49 8.40 9.03
CA PRO A 73 -9.93 8.65 9.19
C PRO A 73 -10.82 7.45 8.82
N PHE A 74 -10.25 6.42 8.17
CA PHE A 74 -11.00 5.25 7.74
C PHE A 74 -11.01 4.19 8.84
N GLY A 75 -12.12 3.44 8.91
CA GLY A 75 -12.30 2.37 9.89
C GLY A 75 -11.29 1.23 9.75
N ASP A 76 -11.47 0.19 10.55
CA ASP A 76 -10.50 -0.91 10.65
C ASP A 76 -10.45 -1.78 9.39
N ILE A 77 -11.54 -1.81 8.64
CA ILE A 77 -11.66 -2.55 7.38
C ILE A 77 -12.17 -1.59 6.31
N ALA A 78 -11.48 -1.56 5.17
CA ALA A 78 -11.94 -0.84 3.99
C ALA A 78 -11.42 -1.53 2.73
N LEU A 79 -12.19 -1.47 1.63
CA LEU A 79 -11.83 -2.08 0.35
C LEU A 79 -11.46 -3.57 0.45
N GLY A 80 -12.02 -4.28 1.44
CA GLY A 80 -11.71 -5.69 1.69
C GLY A 80 -10.37 -5.95 2.39
N MET A 81 -9.66 -4.91 2.84
CA MET A 81 -8.37 -4.99 3.53
C MET A 81 -8.49 -4.61 5.01
N ASN A 82 -7.62 -5.20 5.83
CA ASN A 82 -7.41 -4.83 7.22
C ASN A 82 -6.52 -3.59 7.32
N LEU A 83 -7.13 -2.43 7.52
CA LEU A 83 -6.41 -1.17 7.63
C LEU A 83 -5.67 -1.01 8.97
N VAL A 84 -6.07 -1.73 10.03
CA VAL A 84 -5.30 -1.74 11.29
C VAL A 84 -3.92 -2.33 11.03
N HIS A 85 -3.86 -3.52 10.43
CA HIS A 85 -2.59 -4.18 10.12
C HIS A 85 -1.73 -3.35 9.16
N LEU A 86 -2.32 -2.78 8.11
CA LEU A 86 -1.60 -1.88 7.20
C LEU A 86 -1.00 -0.67 7.93
N ARG A 87 -1.76 -0.01 8.81
CA ARG A 87 -1.26 1.13 9.58
C ARG A 87 -0.13 0.72 10.53
N ASP A 88 -0.21 -0.46 11.13
CA ASP A 88 0.83 -0.99 12.01
C ASP A 88 2.13 -1.30 11.24
N ASP A 89 2.02 -1.94 10.07
CA ASP A 89 3.17 -2.23 9.20
C ASP A 89 3.84 -0.94 8.69
N LEU A 90 3.05 0.06 8.29
CA LEU A 90 3.55 1.37 7.90
C LEU A 90 4.21 2.12 9.07
N SER A 91 3.67 1.98 10.28
CA SER A 91 4.25 2.59 11.48
C SER A 91 5.62 1.96 11.81
N ARG A 92 5.72 0.62 11.77
CA ARG A 92 7.00 -0.09 11.91
C ARG A 92 8.02 0.32 10.85
N SER A 93 7.57 0.49 9.61
CA SER A 93 8.41 0.97 8.51
C SER A 93 8.97 2.37 8.81
N LEU A 94 8.12 3.27 9.31
CA LEU A 94 8.51 4.63 9.67
C LEU A 94 9.48 4.66 10.87
N GLU A 95 9.26 3.80 11.87
CA GLU A 95 10.16 3.63 13.01
C GLU A 95 11.55 3.20 12.56
N ALA A 96 11.66 2.13 11.75
CA ALA A 96 12.94 1.67 11.21
C ALA A 96 13.68 2.76 10.43
N LEU A 97 12.96 3.49 9.57
CA LEU A 97 13.52 4.62 8.80
C LEU A 97 13.96 5.80 9.68
N SER A 98 13.36 5.96 10.86
CA SER A 98 13.73 7.02 11.81
C SER A 98 14.98 6.67 12.62
N GLU A 99 15.21 5.39 12.89
CA GLU A 99 16.38 4.91 13.64
C GLU A 99 17.65 4.96 12.81
N SER A 100 17.57 4.65 11.50
CA SER A 100 18.72 4.63 10.63
C SER A 100 18.37 4.94 9.17
N ARG A 101 19.16 5.83 8.56
CA ARG A 101 19.12 6.04 7.10
C ARG A 101 19.61 4.83 6.31
N ALA A 102 20.31 3.90 6.96
CA ALA A 102 20.76 2.64 6.37
C ALA A 102 19.86 1.46 6.81
N ALA A 103 18.66 1.73 7.34
CA ALA A 103 17.72 0.67 7.69
C ALA A 103 17.42 -0.18 6.44
N PRO A 104 17.62 -1.50 6.49
CA PRO A 104 17.34 -2.37 5.37
C PRO A 104 15.84 -2.37 5.07
N PHE A 105 15.48 -2.43 3.80
CA PHE A 105 14.10 -2.53 3.37
C PHE A 105 13.44 -3.80 3.96
N GLN A 106 12.20 -3.65 4.43
CA GLN A 106 11.38 -4.75 4.93
C GLN A 106 10.02 -4.75 4.23
N ALA A 107 9.81 -5.76 3.38
CA ALA A 107 8.53 -5.99 2.76
C ALA A 107 7.51 -6.56 3.76
N PHE A 108 6.24 -6.20 3.58
CA PHE A 108 5.10 -6.82 4.25
C PHE A 108 3.98 -7.08 3.23
N ALA A 109 2.92 -7.77 3.66
CA ALA A 109 1.77 -8.07 2.82
C ALA A 109 0.51 -7.44 3.40
N LEU A 110 -0.36 -6.94 2.52
CA LEU A 110 -1.70 -6.50 2.84
C LEU A 110 -2.53 -7.68 3.33
N VAL A 111 -3.13 -7.54 4.51
CA VAL A 111 -4.04 -8.54 5.07
C VAL A 111 -5.43 -8.35 4.50
N LEU A 112 -5.96 -9.39 3.85
CA LEU A 112 -7.27 -9.37 3.22
C LEU A 112 -8.32 -9.94 4.18
N CYS A 113 -9.44 -9.23 4.32
CA CYS A 113 -10.59 -9.63 5.14
C CYS A 113 -11.82 -10.00 4.30
N ASP A 114 -11.78 -9.74 2.99
CA ASP A 114 -12.86 -10.05 2.07
C ASP A 114 -12.51 -11.28 1.21
N GLU A 115 -13.38 -12.27 1.22
CA GLU A 115 -13.18 -13.52 0.46
C GLU A 115 -13.19 -13.29 -1.06
N ARG A 116 -13.95 -12.31 -1.57
CA ARG A 116 -14.02 -12.06 -3.02
C ARG A 116 -12.72 -11.44 -3.51
N LEU A 117 -12.20 -10.45 -2.78
CA LEU A 117 -10.89 -9.88 -3.06
C LEU A 117 -9.80 -10.95 -3.00
N SER A 118 -9.83 -11.79 -1.96
CA SER A 118 -8.88 -12.90 -1.80
C SER A 118 -8.90 -13.86 -3.00
N ARG A 119 -10.10 -14.31 -3.41
CA ARG A 119 -10.25 -15.17 -4.59
C ARG A 119 -9.87 -14.47 -5.90
N GLY A 120 -10.08 -13.17 -6.01
CA GLY A 120 -9.66 -12.36 -7.16
C GLY A 120 -8.14 -12.36 -7.30
N VAL A 121 -7.43 -12.12 -6.18
CA VAL A 121 -5.96 -12.15 -6.11
C VAL A 121 -5.41 -13.55 -6.41
N GLU A 122 -6.03 -14.60 -5.88
CA GLU A 122 -5.63 -16.00 -6.16
C GLU A 122 -5.72 -16.37 -7.65
N ARG A 123 -6.64 -15.75 -8.39
CA ARG A 123 -6.88 -16.01 -9.82
C ARG A 123 -6.16 -15.02 -10.74
N TRP A 124 -5.43 -14.06 -10.18
CA TRP A 124 -4.75 -13.03 -10.95
C TRP A 124 -3.56 -13.62 -11.70
N GLU A 125 -3.66 -13.63 -13.03
CA GLU A 125 -2.59 -13.96 -13.98
C GLU A 125 -2.16 -12.67 -14.68
N LEU A 126 -0.84 -12.46 -14.78
CA LEU A 126 -0.21 -11.28 -15.40
C LEU A 126 -0.42 -11.26 -16.92
#